data_AF-A0A923ZDH3-F1
#
_entry.id   AF-A0A923ZDH3-F1
#
_cell.length_a   1.000
_cell.length_b   1.000
_cell.length_c   1.000
_cell.angle_alpha   90.00
_cell.angle_beta   90.00
_cell.angle_gamma   90.00
#
_symmetry.space_group_name_H-M   'P 1'
#
loop_
_entity.id
_entity.type
_entity.pdbx_description
1 polymer ?
#
loop_
_entity_poly.entity_id
_entity_poly.type
_entity_poly.pdbx_seq_one_letter_code
_entity_poly.pdbx_strand_id
1 'polypeptide(L)' 'APALKAEIKKNLELGRALGLTGTPSYVVGNQILSGAVGYDKLKEAVALARKPAPETI' A
#
# COMPACT_ATOMS: atom_id res chain seq x y z
N ALA A 1 -21.63 -16.21 8.05
CA ALA A 1 -20.51 -15.64 8.85
C ALA A 1 -20.50 -14.11 8.77
N PRO A 2 -21.04 -13.39 9.77
CA PRO A 2 -21.09 -11.92 9.78
C PRO A 2 -19.71 -11.25 9.84
N ALA A 3 -18.74 -11.82 10.59
CA ALA A 3 -17.39 -11.29 10.71
C ALA A 3 -16.64 -11.21 9.35
N LEU A 4 -16.81 -12.21 8.48
CA LEU A 4 -16.22 -12.21 7.14
C LEU A 4 -16.70 -11.01 6.30
N LYS A 5 -18.00 -10.72 6.33
CA LYS A 5 -18.58 -9.59 5.59
C LYS A 5 -18.06 -8.25 6.13
N ALA A 6 -17.90 -8.14 7.45
CA ALA A 6 -17.36 -6.95 8.09
C ALA A 6 -15.90 -6.69 7.68
N GLU A 7 -15.07 -7.73 7.66
CA GLU A 7 -13.66 -7.62 7.25
C GLU A 7 -13.52 -7.22 5.77
N ILE A 8 -14.32 -7.82 4.88
CA ILE A 8 -14.36 -7.43 3.47
C ILE A 8 -14.75 -5.96 3.31
N LYS A 9 -15.79 -5.51 4.03
CA LYS A 9 -16.24 -4.11 3.99
C LYS A 9 -15.13 -3.16 4.44
N LYS A 10 -14.49 -3.46 5.58
CA LYS A 10 -13.39 -2.66 6.14
C LYS A 10 -12.23 -2.52 5.16
N ASN A 11 -11.83 -3.61 4.51
CA ASN A 11 -10.74 -3.60 3.54
C ASN A 11 -11.08 -2.78 2.29
N LEU A 12 -12.33 -2.84 1.81
CA LEU A 12 -12.78 -1.99 0.70
C LEU A 12 -12.84 -0.51 1.08
N GLU A 13 -13.28 -0.19 2.29
CA GLU A 13 -13.30 1.19 2.81
C GLU A 13 -11.87 1.76 2.92
N LEU A 14 -10.93 0.98 3.45
CA LEU A 14 -9.52 1.35 3.52
C LEU A 14 -8.95 1.60 2.13
N GLY A 15 -9.20 0.70 1.17
CA GLY A 15 -8.70 0.87 -0.19
C GLY A 15 -9.22 2.13 -0.88
N ARG A 16 -10.50 2.47 -0.68
CA ARG A 16 -11.08 3.74 -1.18
C ARG A 16 -10.47 4.96 -0.51
N ALA A 17 -10.28 4.92 0.80
CA ALA A 17 -9.67 6.03 1.55
C ALA A 17 -8.22 6.30 1.12
N LEU A 18 -7.49 5.26 0.71
CA LEU A 18 -6.14 5.35 0.14
C LEU A 18 -6.12 5.72 -1.35
N GLY A 19 -7.28 5.87 -2.00
CA GLY A 19 -7.35 6.19 -3.43
C GLY A 19 -6.94 5.05 -4.36
N LEU A 20 -7.03 3.79 -3.91
CA LEU A 20 -6.73 2.63 -4.75
C LEU A 20 -7.85 2.45 -5.80
N THR A 21 -7.52 2.69 -7.07
CA THR A 21 -8.49 2.64 -8.19
C THR A 21 -8.44 1.36 -9.01
N GLY A 22 -7.44 0.50 -8.79
CA GLY A 22 -7.27 -0.74 -9.54
C GLY A 22 -6.36 -1.76 -8.85
N THR A 23 -6.28 -2.96 -9.42
CA THR A 23 -5.44 -4.07 -8.93
C THR A 23 -4.50 -4.56 -10.03
N PRO A 24 -3.25 -4.97 -9.71
CA PRO A 24 -2.65 -4.93 -8.37
C PRO A 24 -2.31 -3.50 -7.94
N SER A 25 -2.31 -3.23 -6.64
CA SER A 25 -1.82 -1.99 -6.05
C SER A 25 -1.08 -2.29 -4.75
N TYR A 26 -0.03 -1.53 -4.47
CA TYR A 26 0.86 -1.73 -3.32
C TYR A 26 1.03 -0.43 -2.54
N VAL A 27 1.18 -0.54 -1.22
CA VAL A 27 1.53 0.58 -0.33
C VAL A 27 2.86 0.23 0.33
N VAL A 28 3.88 1.07 0.13
CA VAL A 28 5.24 0.85 0.64
C VAL A 28 5.73 2.13 1.30
N GLY A 29 5.85 2.12 2.63
CA GLY A 29 6.11 3.34 3.39
C GLY A 29 5.03 4.40 3.13
N ASN A 30 5.45 5.59 2.71
CA ASN A 30 4.55 6.69 2.32
C ASN A 30 4.22 6.72 0.81
N GLN A 31 4.52 5.65 0.08
CA GLN A 31 4.30 5.58 -1.37
C GLN A 31 3.17 4.61 -1.71
N ILE A 32 2.34 5.00 -2.68
CA ILE A 32 1.33 4.13 -3.29
C ILE A 32 1.80 3.83 -4.72
N LEU A 33 1.86 2.54 -5.04
CA LEU A 33 2.26 2.02 -6.35
C LEU A 33 1.03 1.35 -6.99
N SER A 34 0.45 2.01 -7.99
CA SER A 34 -0.73 1.52 -8.69
C SER A 34 -0.32 0.70 -9.92
N GLY A 35 -0.93 -0.47 -10.08
CA GLY A 35 -0.69 -1.38 -11.20
C GLY A 35 0.49 -2.32 -11.01
N ALA A 36 0.73 -3.14 -12.03
CA ALA A 36 1.84 -4.08 -12.07
C ALA A 36 3.15 -3.37 -12.40
N VAL A 37 3.77 -2.72 -11.40
CA VAL A 37 5.02 -1.95 -11.57
C VAL A 37 6.28 -2.82 -11.75
N GLY A 38 6.18 -4.13 -11.55
CA GLY A 38 7.29 -5.07 -11.67
C GLY A 38 8.18 -5.18 -10.42
N TYR A 39 9.03 -6.20 -10.39
CA TYR A 39 9.84 -6.56 -9.23
C TYR A 39 10.85 -5.46 -8.84
N ASP A 40 11.60 -4.91 -9.80
CA ASP A 40 12.67 -3.96 -9.52
C ASP A 40 12.14 -2.68 -8.86
N LYS A 41 10.98 -2.20 -9.32
CA LYS A 41 10.31 -1.03 -8.73
C LYS A 41 9.81 -1.28 -7.32
N LEU A 42 9.26 -2.47 -7.05
CA LEU A 42 8.86 -2.86 -5.70
C LEU A 42 10.08 -2.97 -4.78
N LYS A 43 11.18 -3.56 -5.26
CA LYS A 43 12.44 -3.70 -4.50
C LYS A 43 13.01 -2.33 -4.16
N GLU A 44 13.02 -1.40 -5.11
CA GLU A 44 13.47 -0.01 -4.91
C GLU A 44 12.62 0.71 -3.86
N ALA A 45 11.28 0.63 -3.97
CA ALA A 45 10.37 1.25 -3.02
C ALA A 45 10.55 0.70 -1.59
N VAL A 46 10.74 -0.62 -1.45
CA VAL A 46 10.99 -1.25 -0.14
C VAL A 46 12.33 -0.82 0.43
N ALA A 47 13.38 -0.73 -0.39
CA ALA A 47 14.68 -0.25 0.05
C ALA A 47 14.61 1.20 0.54
N LEU A 48 13.87 2.06 -0.16
CA LEU A 48 13.65 3.44 0.24
C LEU A 48 12.87 3.54 1.57
N ALA A 49 11.78 2.78 1.71
CA ALA A 49 10.94 2.80 2.91
C ALA A 49 11.65 2.26 4.17
N ARG A 50 12.70 1.45 4.00
CA ARG A 50 13.50 0.90 5.11
C ARG A 50 14.66 1.81 5.52
N LYS A 51 14.99 2.86 4.77
CA LYS A 51 16.00 3.82 5.20
C LYS A 51 15.49 4.52 6.47
N PRO A 52 16.36 4.74 7.48
CA PRO A 52 15.97 5.51 8.65
C PRO A 52 15.48 6.88 8.19
N ALA A 53 14.39 7.37 8.80
CA ALA A 53 13.92 8.72 8.55
C ALA A 53 15.08 9.69 8.80
N PRO A 54 15.29 10.71 7.94
CA PRO A 54 16.24 11.75 8.27
C PRO A 54 15.83 12.33 9.62
N GLU A 55 16.77 12.33 10.56
CA GLU A 55 16.67 12.99 11.84
C GLU A 55 16.27 14.46 11.61
N THR A 56 14.99 14.77 11.78
CA THR A 56 14.50 16.14 11.87
C THR A 56 15.08 16.75 13.13
N ILE A 57 16.07 17.63 12.96
CA ILE A 57 16.55 18.57 13.98
C ILE A 57 15.44 19.56 14.34
#